data_AF-W1YLF2-F1
#
_entry.id   AF-W1YLF2-F1
#
_cell.length_a   1.000
_cell.length_b   1.000
_cell.length_c   1.000
_cell.angle_alpha   90.00
_cell.angle_beta   90.00
_cell.angle_gamma   90.00
#
_symmetry.space_group_name_H-M   'P 1'
#
loop_
_entity.id
_entity.type
_entity.pdbx_description
1 polymer ?
#
loop_
_entity_poly.entity_id
_entity_poly.type
_entity_poly.pdbx_seq_one_letter_code
_entity_poly.pdbx_strand_id
1 'polypeptide(L)' 'TDLVVAMVTSMLTIVLVRQPRRLPKWMLPVLDAVGLAVFVGIGVNKAFNAEAGPLIAVCMGVITGVGGGIIRDVLAR' A
#
# COMPACT_ATOMS: atom_id res chain seq x y z
N THR A 1 -2.80 9.47 -14.66
CA THR A 1 -4.05 8.91 -14.11
C THR A 1 -3.89 8.54 -12.65
N ASP A 2 -2.74 8.00 -12.23
CA ASP A 2 -2.46 7.56 -10.86
C ASP A 2 -2.66 8.66 -9.80
N LEU A 3 -2.25 9.90 -10.09
CA LEU A 3 -2.45 11.05 -9.19
C LEU A 3 -3.93 11.40 -8.98
N VAL A 4 -4.75 11.25 -10.03
CA VAL A 4 -6.20 11.50 -9.96
C VAL A 4 -6.87 10.42 -9.13
N VAL A 5 -6.48 9.16 -9.31
CA VAL A 5 -6.97 8.03 -8.50
C VAL A 5 -6.60 8.25 -7.03
N ALA A 6 -5.38 8.69 -6.74
CA ALA A 6 -4.93 8.98 -5.37
C ALA A 6 -5.70 10.15 -4.72
N MET A 7 -5.97 11.23 -5.45
CA MET A 7 -6.78 12.35 -4.94
C MET A 7 -8.21 11.89 -4.61
N VAL A 8 -8.84 11.15 -5.52
CA VAL A 8 -10.22 10.69 -5.35
C VAL A 8 -10.34 9.73 -4.17
N THR A 9 -9.46 8.72 -4.07
CA THR A 9 -9.49 7.77 -2.95
C THR A 9 -9.23 8.45 -1.61
N SER A 10 -8.30 9.41 -1.54
CA SER A 10 -8.03 10.19 -0.33
C SER A 10 -9.24 11.00 0.11
N MET A 11 -9.90 11.68 -0.83
CA MET A 11 -11.08 12.50 -0.55
C MET A 11 -12.27 11.65 -0.09
N LEU A 12 -12.47 10.49 -0.71
CA LEU A 12 -13.49 9.51 -0.31
C LEU A 12 -13.21 8.93 1.08
N THR A 13 -11.95 8.63 1.39
CA THR A 13 -11.52 8.11 2.69
C THR A 13 -11.80 9.13 3.80
N ILE A 14 -11.51 10.42 3.57
CA ILE A 14 -11.79 11.50 4.53
C ILE A 14 -13.30 11.63 4.80
N VAL A 15 -14.14 11.53 3.77
CA VAL A 15 -15.60 11.60 3.92
C VAL A 15 -16.14 10.39 4.70
N LEU A 16 -15.62 9.19 4.44
CA LEU A 16 -16.01 7.95 5.15
C LEU A 16 -15.52 7.91 6.61
N VAL A 17 -14.30 8.35 6.89
CA VAL A 17 -13.72 8.37 8.24
C VAL A 17 -14.35 9.45 9.13
N ARG A 18 -14.97 10.48 8.54
CA ARG A 18 -15.75 11.49 9.27
C ARG A 18 -16.99 10.95 9.98
N GLN A 19 -17.42 9.71 9.72
CA GLN A 19 -18.38 9.02 10.58
C GLN A 19 -17.63 8.24 11.69
N PRO A 20 -17.68 8.69 12.96
CA PRO A 20 -17.00 8.00 14.06
C PRO A 20 -17.79 6.75 14.46
N ARG A 21 -17.76 5.72 13.62
CA ARG A 21 -18.07 4.35 14.04
C ARG A 21 -16.82 3.80 14.69
N ARG A 22 -16.94 3.19 15.88
CA ARG A 22 -15.84 2.51 16.55
C ARG A 22 -15.27 1.44 15.62
N LEU A 23 -14.18 1.76 14.94
CA LEU A 23 -13.53 0.82 14.03
C LEU A 23 -12.94 -0.33 14.85
N PRO A 24 -13.28 -1.59 14.54
CA PRO A 24 -12.73 -2.73 15.25
C PRO A 24 -11.21 -2.77 15.01
N LYS A 25 -10.43 -3.04 16.08
CA LYS A 25 -8.96 -3.04 16.06
C LYS A 25 -8.34 -3.95 14.98
N TRP A 26 -9.09 -4.96 14.52
CA TRP A 26 -8.68 -5.89 13.48
C TRP A 26 -8.72 -5.31 12.05
N MET A 27 -9.43 -4.21 11.82
CA MET A 27 -9.60 -3.67 10.46
C MET A 27 -8.31 -3.02 9.92
N LEU A 28 -7.54 -2.35 10.78
CA LEU A 28 -6.29 -1.68 10.39
C LEU A 28 -5.21 -2.68 9.90
N PRO A 29 -4.92 -3.79 10.63
CA PRO A 29 -3.97 -4.80 10.15
C PRO A 29 -4.39 -5.48 8.85
N VAL A 30 -5.69 -5.72 8.66
CA VAL A 30 -6.21 -6.36 7.43
C VAL A 30 -6.03 -5.43 6.24
N LEU A 31 -6.36 -4.15 6.39
CA LEU A 31 -6.19 -3.17 5.33
C LEU A 31 -4.71 -2.98 4.97
N ASP A 32 -3.82 -3.04 5.96
CA ASP A 32 -2.37 -3.04 5.74
C ASP A 32 -1.89 -4.27 4.98
N ALA A 33 -2.29 -5.47 5.39
CA ALA A 33 -1.90 -6.71 4.72
C ALA A 33 -2.36 -6.73 3.24
N VAL A 34 -3.57 -6.22 2.96
CA VAL A 34 -4.08 -6.06 1.59
C VAL A 34 -3.22 -5.07 0.80
N GLY A 35 -2.93 -3.90 1.38
CA GLY A 35 -2.07 -2.90 0.75
C GLY A 35 -0.68 -3.46 0.43
N LEU A 36 -0.05 -4.13 1.40
CA LEU A 36 1.26 -4.75 1.26
C LEU A 36 1.28 -5.79 0.15
N ALA A 37 0.28 -6.69 0.09
CA ALA A 37 0.19 -7.71 -0.95
C ALA A 37 0.11 -7.10 -2.36
N VAL A 38 -0.72 -6.06 -2.54
CA VAL A 38 -0.88 -5.37 -3.83
C VAL A 38 0.43 -4.69 -4.24
N PHE A 39 1.08 -3.96 -3.34
CA PHE A 39 2.33 -3.26 -3.66
C PHE A 39 3.51 -4.19 -3.93
N VAL A 40 3.62 -5.31 -3.20
CA VAL A 40 4.62 -6.35 -3.48
C VAL A 40 4.40 -6.93 -4.87
N GLY A 41 3.15 -7.29 -5.21
CA GLY A 41 2.82 -7.83 -6.54
C GLY A 41 3.16 -6.86 -7.67
N ILE A 42 2.84 -5.57 -7.51
CA ILE A 42 3.19 -4.53 -8.48
C ILE A 42 4.71 -4.40 -8.62
N GLY A 43 5.45 -4.36 -7.51
CA GLY A 43 6.91 -4.23 -7.52
C GLY A 43 7.62 -5.41 -8.19
N VAL A 44 7.18 -6.64 -7.91
CA VAL A 44 7.67 -7.85 -8.57
C VAL A 44 7.38 -7.81 -10.07
N ASN A 45 6.14 -7.48 -10.47
CA ASN A 45 5.76 -7.43 -11.89
C ASN A 45 6.58 -6.38 -12.65
N LYS A 46 6.78 -5.20 -12.05
CA LYS A 46 7.57 -4.13 -12.65
C LYS A 46 9.04 -4.52 -12.82
N ALA A 47 9.60 -5.25 -11.86
CA ALA A 47 10.97 -5.74 -11.93
C ALA A 47 11.13 -6.83 -13.00
N PHE A 48 10.17 -7.75 -13.13
CA PHE A 48 10.17 -8.74 -14.22
C PHE A 48 10.05 -8.08 -15.60
N ASN A 49 9.21 -7.04 -15.74
CA ASN A 49 9.11 -6.29 -17.00
C ASN A 49 10.38 -5.50 -17.34
N ALA A 50 11.26 -5.26 -16.35
CA ALA A 50 12.57 -4.65 -16.54
C ALA A 50 13.68 -5.69 -16.81
N GLU A 51 13.32 -6.92 -17.16
CA GLU A 51 14.24 -8.05 -17.40
C GLU A 51 15.13 -8.38 -16.18
N ALA A 52 14.70 -8.00 -14.98
CA ALA A 52 15.45 -8.27 -13.76
C ALA A 52 15.32 -9.75 -13.35
N GLY A 53 16.40 -10.31 -12.82
CA GLY A 53 16.41 -11.69 -12.33
C GLY A 53 15.41 -11.92 -11.17
N PRO A 54 15.00 -13.18 -10.92
CA PRO A 54 13.97 -13.52 -9.92
C PRO A 54 14.27 -12.98 -8.51
N LEU A 55 15.56 -13.01 -8.13
CA LEU A 55 16.02 -12.48 -6.84
C LEU A 55 15.75 -10.96 -6.72
N ILE A 56 16.09 -10.21 -7.76
CA ILE A 56 15.92 -8.75 -7.80
C ILE A 56 14.44 -8.39 -7.79
N ALA A 57 13.61 -9.18 -8.48
CA ALA A 57 12.17 -8.97 -8.50
C ALA A 57 11.53 -9.13 -7.12
N VAL A 58 11.91 -10.17 -6.37
CA VAL A 58 11.45 -10.36 -4.98
C VAL A 58 11.94 -9.23 -4.09
N CYS A 59 13.22 -8.85 -4.17
CA CYS A 59 13.76 -7.74 -3.39
C CYS A 59 13.03 -6.42 -3.67
N MET A 60 12.79 -6.09 -4.94
CA MET A 60 12.06 -4.88 -5.33
C MET A 60 10.61 -4.90 -4.86
N GLY A 61 9.93 -6.04 -4.94
CA GLY A 61 8.59 -6.22 -4.39
C GLY A 61 8.54 -5.94 -2.90
N VAL A 62 9.42 -6.58 -2.12
CA VAL A 62 9.49 -6.41 -0.66
C VAL A 62 9.80 -4.97 -0.27
N ILE A 63 10.80 -4.35 -0.90
CA ILE A 63 11.16 -2.95 -0.63
C ILE A 63 9.98 -2.01 -0.92
N THR A 64 9.28 -2.22 -2.03
CA THR A 64 8.13 -1.38 -2.42
C THR A 64 6.96 -1.54 -1.45
N GLY A 65 6.62 -2.77 -1.07
CA GLY A 65 5.50 -3.05 -0.16
C GLY A 65 5.76 -2.61 1.28
N VAL A 66 6.90 -3.02 1.85
CA VAL A 66 7.24 -2.73 3.25
C VAL A 66 7.59 -1.25 3.44
N GLY A 67 8.27 -0.64 2.47
CA GLY A 67 8.64 0.78 2.53
C GLY A 67 7.43 1.71 2.68
N GLY A 68 6.33 1.43 1.98
CA GLY A 68 5.09 2.19 2.10
C GLY A 68 4.44 2.06 3.49
N GLY A 69 4.44 0.86 4.06
CA GLY A 69 3.94 0.60 5.42
C GLY A 69 4.74 1.35 6.49
N ILE A 70 6.08 1.32 6.39
CA ILE A 70 6.97 2.05 7.32
C ILE A 70 6.70 3.56 7.28
N ILE A 71 6.58 4.15 6.08
CA ILE A 71 6.31 5.60 5.95
C ILE A 71 4.98 5.97 6.63
N ARG A 72 3.94 5.16 6.42
CA ARG A 72 2.63 5.37 7.06
C ARG A 72 2.74 5.28 8.58
N ASP A 73 3.44 4.28 9.10
CA ASP A 73 3.57 4.06 10.54
C ASP A 73 4.39 5.17 11.22
N VAL A 74 5.38 5.73 10.54
CA VAL A 74 6.15 6.89 11.01
C VAL A 74 5.29 8.17 11.04
N LEU A 75 4.45 8.38 10.02
CA LEU A 75 3.56 9.56 9.94
C LEU A 75 2.36 9.48 10.88
N ALA A 76 1.90 8.27 11.22
CA ALA A 76 0.76 8.04 12.11
C ALA A 76 1.14 8.08 13.60
N ARG A 77 2.43 8.25 13.92
CA ARG A 77 2.94 8.46 15.27
C ARG A 77 2.85 9.92 15.67
#